data_AF-A0ABD3PGN2-F1
#
_entry.id   AF-A0ABD3PGN2-F1
#
_cell.length_a   1.000
_cell.length_b   1.000
_cell.length_c   1.000
_cell.angle_alpha   90.00
_cell.angle_beta   90.00
_cell.angle_gamma   90.00
#
_symmetry.space_group_name_H-M   'P 1'
#
loop_
_entity.id
_entity.type
_entity.pdbx_description
1 polymer ?
#
loop_
_entity_poly.entity_id
_entity_poly.type
_entity_poly.pdbx_seq_one_letter_code
_entity_poly.pdbx_strand_id
1 'polypeptide(L)'
;MDDAFVIVPPLSYRPPNANDFPESSSWRDALFNILSLIETTNDSSRLPIVLFKTDKYVCMYDKFPKAKYHCLLMPRRQRGEETIFNTVETLNDVTPYHSDELREFHILGKNIARRLQESIQNTSDSVQITIKLGYHAIPSLKPLHLHIVSSDLDSSYITRRNHVQSFTSSSFFVTPDALENHLESAFVSLHPPMSLFVDVRMQRAQSILESAPMKCTKCDRVALNVPDWKRHNQYCTAMLKQTRSKGSLNSLLGWCSREYYGVAASRNPNFVKEINHIGFSIFLPQRDLGYYSWGSKHVPYKPLRGIESEDEILRCINVSDKPARLKPIIGQQVEFQSPTQAVIKNTFPYGQIMAAGLYVASMRGIDINATDFCFGGSVLGMLATRNSSGTFIASFIPGTRCILVVNREAYSENLASSGFQFERYATGKDMNDTVDTTTVNHLHTMRVGAKNVLFITEVHAVDETDSPIEIMASDPVIWGLNILLQMISSGSSRICYGQSDGQAIKNISLQSLSSVAQYFLQQQPCADIQTFEQNILSGMRDIAAQLVDGRLYRVNFSLKNIELVPEKDPIQCAVLPRDSVATRLIHSIMKDSAGAFERKRRLSEVDQNKGEC
;
A
#
# COMPACT_ATOMS: atom_id res chain seq x y z
N MET A 1 -14.74 -9.44 -36.94
CA MET A 1 -13.69 -10.48 -36.84
C MET A 1 -14.39 -11.69 -36.26
N ASP A 2 -14.32 -12.82 -36.94
CA ASP A 2 -15.11 -14.00 -36.65
C ASP A 2 -14.85 -14.55 -35.24
N ASP A 3 -15.88 -14.51 -34.39
CA ASP A 3 -15.88 -15.13 -33.07
C ASP A 3 -15.72 -16.64 -33.24
N ALA A 4 -14.53 -17.16 -32.95
CA ALA A 4 -14.31 -18.59 -32.79
C ALA A 4 -15.07 -19.07 -31.53
N PHE A 5 -16.38 -19.29 -31.66
CA PHE A 5 -17.20 -19.84 -30.59
C PHE A 5 -16.63 -21.20 -30.18
N VAL A 6 -16.09 -21.30 -28.96
CA VAL A 6 -15.72 -22.59 -28.37
C VAL A 6 -16.98 -23.46 -28.27
N ILE A 7 -17.06 -24.47 -29.14
CA ILE A 7 -18.17 -25.43 -29.14
C ILE A 7 -18.00 -26.35 -27.93
N VAL A 8 -18.81 -26.16 -26.90
CA VAL A 8 -18.92 -27.11 -25.79
C VAL A 8 -19.77 -28.30 -26.27
N PRO A 9 -19.25 -29.54 -26.26
CA PRO A 9 -20.02 -30.73 -26.62
C PRO A 9 -21.11 -31.04 -25.56
N PRO A 10 -22.05 -31.97 -25.83
CA PRO A 10 -22.94 -32.47 -24.79
C PRO A 10 -22.13 -32.95 -23.57
N LEU A 11 -22.51 -32.49 -22.37
CA LEU A 11 -21.82 -32.80 -21.12
C LEU A 11 -22.58 -33.90 -20.38
N SER A 12 -21.85 -34.88 -19.84
CA SER A 12 -22.39 -35.85 -18.88
C SER A 12 -21.89 -35.48 -17.49
N TYR A 13 -22.80 -35.01 -16.62
CA TYR A 13 -22.46 -34.64 -15.26
C TYR A 13 -22.39 -35.88 -14.36
N ARG A 14 -21.18 -36.30 -14.01
CA ARG A 14 -20.87 -37.46 -13.16
C ARG A 14 -19.84 -37.04 -12.09
N PRO A 15 -20.31 -36.54 -10.93
CA PRO A 15 -19.41 -36.01 -9.92
C PRO A 15 -18.50 -37.13 -9.35
N PRO A 16 -17.20 -36.85 -9.16
CA PRO A 16 -16.24 -37.78 -8.60
C PRO A 16 -16.40 -37.95 -7.08
N ASN A 17 -15.67 -38.91 -6.49
CA ASN A 17 -15.58 -39.05 -5.05
C ASN A 17 -14.69 -37.95 -4.45
N ALA A 18 -14.91 -37.59 -3.19
CA ALA A 18 -14.11 -36.58 -2.51
C ALA A 18 -12.60 -36.91 -2.44
N ASN A 19 -12.26 -38.20 -2.46
CA ASN A 19 -10.88 -38.71 -2.44
C ASN A 19 -10.17 -38.59 -3.81
N ASP A 20 -10.91 -38.32 -4.88
CA ASP A 20 -10.33 -38.11 -6.21
C ASP A 20 -9.70 -36.72 -6.36
N PHE A 21 -9.97 -35.82 -5.41
CA PHE A 21 -9.36 -34.48 -5.36
C PHE A 21 -8.05 -34.52 -4.58
N PRO A 22 -6.99 -33.83 -5.05
CA PRO A 22 -5.71 -33.79 -4.36
C PRO A 22 -5.83 -33.20 -2.95
N GLU A 23 -4.93 -33.64 -2.08
CA GLU A 23 -4.73 -32.99 -0.78
C GLU A 23 -4.15 -31.59 -0.96
N SER A 24 -4.49 -30.68 -0.05
CA SER A 24 -3.98 -29.31 -0.07
C SER A 24 -3.39 -28.96 1.29
N SER A 25 -2.19 -28.39 1.28
CA SER A 25 -1.52 -27.85 2.48
C SER A 25 -2.14 -26.54 2.98
N SER A 26 -2.77 -25.79 2.08
CA SER A 26 -3.48 -24.53 2.37
C SER A 26 -4.91 -24.63 1.87
N TRP A 27 -5.88 -24.37 2.76
CA TRP A 27 -7.29 -24.38 2.36
C TRP A 27 -7.58 -23.30 1.30
N ARG A 28 -6.94 -22.13 1.43
CA ARG A 28 -7.18 -20.96 0.59
C ARG A 28 -6.62 -21.15 -0.81
N ASP A 29 -5.50 -21.85 -0.93
CA ASP A 29 -4.77 -22.04 -2.19
C ASP A 29 -5.09 -23.39 -2.86
N ALA A 30 -6.11 -24.09 -2.39
CA ALA A 30 -6.42 -25.45 -2.84
C ALA A 30 -6.67 -25.56 -4.36
N LEU A 31 -7.25 -24.53 -4.99
CA LEU A 31 -7.48 -24.55 -6.44
C LEU A 31 -6.18 -24.36 -7.23
N PHE A 32 -5.17 -23.67 -6.70
CA PHE A 32 -3.85 -23.61 -7.34
C PHE A 32 -3.17 -24.98 -7.39
N ASN A 33 -3.31 -25.77 -6.33
CA ASN A 33 -2.79 -27.14 -6.29
C ASN A 33 -3.51 -28.03 -7.31
N ILE A 34 -4.83 -27.88 -7.44
CA ILE A 34 -5.62 -28.60 -8.45
C ILE A 34 -5.22 -28.18 -9.87
N LEU A 35 -5.06 -26.88 -10.15
CA LEU A 35 -4.60 -26.40 -11.45
C LEU A 35 -3.22 -26.96 -11.80
N SER A 36 -2.29 -26.95 -10.83
CA SER A 36 -0.94 -27.51 -11.02
C SER A 36 -0.98 -29.02 -11.34
N LEU A 37 -1.88 -29.77 -10.69
CA LEU A 37 -2.11 -31.19 -11.00
C LEU A 37 -2.67 -31.38 -12.41
N ILE A 38 -3.66 -30.56 -12.80
CA ILE A 38 -4.28 -30.62 -14.13
C ILE A 38 -3.26 -30.32 -15.23
N GLU A 39 -2.34 -29.39 -14.97
CA GLU A 39 -1.30 -28.97 -15.93
C GLU A 39 -0.16 -29.98 -16.06
N THR A 40 0.21 -30.64 -14.97
CA THR A 40 1.28 -31.65 -14.96
C THR A 40 0.81 -33.03 -15.43
N THR A 41 -0.50 -33.26 -15.50
CA THR A 41 -1.06 -34.55 -15.94
C THR A 41 -1.31 -34.56 -17.45
N ASN A 42 -0.49 -35.34 -18.17
CA ASN A 42 -0.58 -35.47 -19.64
C ASN A 42 -1.81 -36.26 -20.14
N ASP A 43 -2.41 -37.10 -19.29
CA ASP A 43 -3.55 -37.96 -19.67
C ASP A 43 -4.85 -37.48 -19.01
N SER A 44 -5.70 -36.83 -19.80
CA SER A 44 -6.98 -36.26 -19.34
C SER A 44 -7.96 -37.30 -18.80
N SER A 45 -7.84 -38.57 -19.21
CA SER A 45 -8.71 -39.66 -18.73
C SER A 45 -8.44 -40.02 -17.26
N ARG A 46 -7.30 -39.56 -16.70
CA ARG A 46 -6.88 -39.78 -15.32
C ARG A 46 -7.33 -38.70 -14.34
N LEU A 47 -8.10 -37.71 -14.78
CA LEU A 47 -8.57 -36.61 -13.94
C LEU A 47 -10.10 -36.61 -13.85
N PRO A 48 -10.71 -37.49 -13.03
CA PRO A 48 -12.17 -37.58 -12.88
C PRO A 48 -12.80 -36.29 -12.32
N ILE A 49 -11.97 -35.37 -11.79
CA ILE A 49 -12.38 -34.06 -11.29
C ILE A 49 -12.65 -33.02 -12.40
N VAL A 50 -12.20 -33.26 -13.64
CA VAL A 50 -12.39 -32.33 -14.76
C VAL A 50 -13.65 -32.70 -15.55
N LEU A 51 -14.58 -31.76 -15.70
CA LEU A 51 -15.79 -31.92 -16.51
C LEU A 51 -15.54 -31.54 -17.98
N PHE A 52 -14.84 -30.43 -18.21
CA PHE A 52 -14.57 -29.90 -19.54
C PHE A 52 -13.30 -29.05 -19.49
N LYS A 53 -12.51 -29.03 -20.56
CA LYS A 53 -11.33 -28.15 -20.67
C LYS A 53 -11.08 -27.69 -22.10
N THR A 54 -10.51 -26.52 -22.22
CA THR A 54 -9.90 -25.97 -23.44
C THR A 54 -8.41 -25.74 -23.18
N ASP A 55 -7.68 -25.16 -24.12
CA ASP A 55 -6.28 -24.77 -23.89
C ASP A 55 -6.15 -23.66 -22.82
N LYS A 56 -7.11 -22.71 -22.77
CA LYS A 56 -7.09 -21.58 -21.82
C LYS A 56 -7.83 -21.84 -20.50
N TYR A 57 -8.88 -22.65 -20.50
CA TYR A 57 -9.81 -22.76 -19.36
C TYR A 57 -10.09 -24.20 -18.97
N VAL A 58 -10.43 -24.41 -17.70
CA VAL A 58 -10.87 -25.70 -17.17
C VAL A 58 -12.11 -25.54 -16.31
N CYS A 59 -13.11 -26.38 -16.57
CA CYS A 59 -14.30 -26.54 -15.78
C CYS A 59 -14.21 -27.86 -15.02
N MET A 60 -14.26 -27.79 -13.69
CA MET A 60 -14.15 -28.93 -12.79
C MET A 60 -15.34 -29.04 -11.85
N TYR A 61 -15.57 -30.22 -11.29
CA TYR A 61 -16.57 -30.41 -10.24
C TYR A 61 -16.13 -29.71 -8.95
N ASP A 62 -17.06 -29.12 -8.20
CA ASP A 62 -16.76 -28.64 -6.84
C ASP A 62 -16.67 -29.83 -5.88
N LYS A 63 -15.60 -29.92 -5.07
CA LYS A 63 -15.38 -31.01 -4.09
C LYS A 63 -16.47 -31.07 -3.02
N PHE A 64 -17.08 -29.93 -2.70
CA PHE A 64 -18.10 -29.78 -1.67
C PHE A 64 -19.34 -29.08 -2.29
N PRO A 65 -20.02 -29.74 -3.25
CA PRO A 65 -21.02 -29.09 -4.09
C PRO A 65 -22.15 -28.51 -3.25
N LYS A 66 -22.61 -27.29 -3.54
CA LYS A 66 -23.68 -26.62 -2.78
C LYS A 66 -25.06 -26.80 -3.40
N ALA A 67 -25.14 -27.48 -4.54
CA ALA A 67 -26.36 -27.86 -5.23
C ALA A 67 -26.14 -29.20 -5.95
N LYS A 68 -27.19 -29.74 -6.58
CA LYS A 68 -27.09 -30.98 -7.38
C LYS A 68 -26.04 -30.88 -8.50
N TYR A 69 -25.95 -29.72 -9.14
CA TYR A 69 -24.95 -29.42 -10.16
C TYR A 69 -24.11 -28.24 -9.67
N HIS A 70 -22.82 -28.44 -9.46
CA HIS A 70 -21.92 -27.38 -9.02
C HIS A 70 -20.51 -27.60 -9.59
N CYS A 71 -20.13 -26.71 -10.51
CA CYS A 71 -18.81 -26.69 -11.12
C CYS A 71 -18.10 -25.35 -10.86
N LEU A 72 -16.79 -25.38 -10.98
CA LEU A 72 -15.91 -24.21 -10.96
C LEU A 72 -15.21 -24.12 -12.33
N LEU A 73 -15.39 -23.00 -13.02
CA LEU A 73 -14.65 -22.66 -14.22
C LEU A 73 -13.47 -21.74 -13.84
N MET A 74 -12.27 -22.03 -14.36
CA MET A 74 -11.02 -21.34 -14.00
C MET A 74 -10.08 -21.18 -15.21
N PRO A 75 -9.23 -20.13 -15.22
CA PRO A 75 -8.09 -20.04 -16.13
C PRO A 75 -7.02 -21.09 -15.85
N ARG A 76 -6.36 -21.57 -16.91
CA ARG A 76 -5.17 -22.42 -16.87
C ARG A 76 -3.91 -21.55 -16.93
N ARG A 77 -2.80 -21.99 -16.33
CA ARG A 77 -1.53 -21.25 -16.21
C ARG A 77 -0.46 -21.67 -17.21
N GLN A 78 -0.39 -22.96 -17.57
CA GLN A 78 0.70 -23.51 -18.38
C GLN A 78 0.23 -24.02 -19.75
N ARG A 79 0.27 -23.15 -20.77
CA ARG A 79 0.61 -23.52 -22.16
C ARG A 79 0.65 -22.29 -23.08
N GLY A 80 1.85 -21.75 -23.28
CA GLY A 80 2.27 -21.03 -24.49
C GLY A 80 1.70 -19.63 -24.76
N GLU A 81 0.56 -19.27 -24.18
CA GLU A 81 -0.02 -17.92 -24.27
C GLU A 81 -0.24 -17.38 -22.86
N GLU A 82 0.44 -16.30 -22.50
CA GLU A 82 0.24 -15.59 -21.23
C GLU A 82 -1.17 -14.98 -21.23
N THR A 83 -2.17 -15.75 -20.79
CA THR A 83 -3.50 -15.19 -20.45
C THR A 83 -3.30 -14.14 -19.36
N ILE A 84 -3.81 -12.92 -19.57
CA ILE A 84 -3.74 -11.85 -18.57
C ILE A 84 -4.53 -12.22 -17.31
N PHE A 85 -5.49 -13.15 -17.44
CA PHE A 85 -6.31 -13.68 -16.36
C PHE A 85 -5.55 -14.58 -15.37
N ASN A 86 -4.34 -15.08 -15.70
CA ASN A 86 -3.56 -15.91 -14.76
C ASN A 86 -3.05 -15.16 -13.51
N THR A 87 -3.05 -13.83 -13.56
CA THR A 87 -2.70 -12.93 -12.45
C THR A 87 -3.88 -12.55 -11.56
N VAL A 88 -5.10 -12.95 -11.93
CA VAL A 88 -6.34 -12.55 -11.25
C VAL A 88 -6.73 -13.60 -10.21
N GLU A 89 -6.53 -13.27 -8.94
CA GLU A 89 -6.86 -14.18 -7.82
C GLU A 89 -8.27 -13.95 -7.26
N THR A 90 -8.77 -12.72 -7.35
CA THR A 90 -10.06 -12.29 -6.80
C THR A 90 -10.71 -11.23 -7.70
N LEU A 91 -11.96 -10.86 -7.41
CA LEU A 91 -12.61 -9.73 -8.10
C LEU A 91 -11.83 -8.42 -7.94
N ASN A 92 -11.09 -8.22 -6.83
CA ASN A 92 -10.31 -7.00 -6.60
C ASN A 92 -9.09 -6.87 -7.53
N ASP A 93 -8.70 -7.95 -8.20
CA ASP A 93 -7.59 -7.94 -9.17
C ASP A 93 -8.09 -7.64 -10.60
N VAL A 94 -9.42 -7.55 -10.79
CA VAL A 94 -10.04 -7.30 -12.10
C VAL A 94 -9.93 -5.82 -12.46
N THR A 95 -9.53 -5.54 -13.71
CA THR A 95 -9.42 -4.20 -14.29
C THR A 95 -10.20 -4.13 -15.60
N PRO A 96 -10.47 -2.93 -16.14
CA PRO A 96 -10.99 -2.77 -17.49
C PRO A 96 -10.17 -3.46 -18.59
N TYR A 97 -8.86 -3.71 -18.39
CA TYR A 97 -8.00 -4.44 -19.35
C TYR A 97 -8.37 -5.90 -19.49
N HIS A 98 -8.97 -6.49 -18.45
CA HIS A 98 -9.41 -7.88 -18.52
C HIS A 98 -10.73 -8.05 -19.28
N SER A 99 -11.39 -6.97 -19.72
CA SER A 99 -12.77 -7.02 -20.23
C SER A 99 -12.97 -7.97 -21.41
N ASP A 100 -12.08 -7.96 -22.40
CA ASP A 100 -12.20 -8.82 -23.58
C ASP A 100 -12.03 -10.30 -23.25
N GLU A 101 -10.97 -10.66 -22.50
CA GLU A 101 -10.76 -12.04 -22.07
C GLU A 101 -11.84 -12.51 -21.08
N LEU A 102 -12.32 -11.63 -20.21
CA LEU A 102 -13.40 -11.93 -19.28
C LEU A 102 -14.72 -12.22 -20.02
N ARG A 103 -15.01 -11.52 -21.13
CA ARG A 103 -16.16 -11.84 -21.99
C ARG A 103 -16.00 -13.21 -22.63
N GLU A 104 -14.83 -13.55 -23.15
CA GLU A 104 -14.53 -14.91 -23.66
C GLU A 104 -14.80 -15.97 -22.58
N PHE A 105 -14.28 -15.75 -21.37
CA PHE A 105 -14.47 -16.62 -20.21
C PHE A 105 -15.94 -16.78 -19.82
N HIS A 106 -16.71 -15.69 -19.81
CA HIS A 106 -18.14 -15.70 -19.51
C HIS A 106 -18.97 -16.38 -20.60
N ILE A 107 -18.63 -16.21 -21.88
CA ILE A 107 -19.28 -16.92 -22.99
C ILE A 107 -19.09 -18.42 -22.83
N LEU A 108 -17.87 -18.88 -22.51
CA LEU A 108 -17.63 -20.29 -22.24
C LEU A 108 -18.45 -20.80 -21.06
N GLY A 109 -18.48 -20.05 -19.94
CA GLY A 109 -19.32 -20.37 -18.79
C GLY A 109 -20.80 -20.53 -19.17
N LYS A 110 -21.35 -19.56 -19.92
CA LYS A 110 -22.74 -19.57 -20.42
C LYS A 110 -23.00 -20.80 -21.30
N ASN A 111 -22.06 -21.18 -22.16
CA ASN A 111 -22.17 -22.37 -22.99
C ASN A 111 -22.16 -23.67 -22.17
N ILE A 112 -21.29 -23.80 -21.16
CA ILE A 112 -21.27 -24.95 -20.25
C ILE A 112 -22.59 -25.04 -19.46
N ALA A 113 -23.07 -23.92 -18.93
CA ALA A 113 -24.33 -23.85 -18.21
C ALA A 113 -25.52 -24.27 -19.07
N ARG A 114 -25.57 -23.83 -20.34
CA ARG A 114 -26.58 -24.27 -21.31
C ARG A 114 -26.54 -25.78 -21.54
N ARG A 115 -25.37 -26.37 -21.72
CA ARG A 115 -25.23 -27.84 -21.90
C ARG A 115 -25.67 -28.62 -20.66
N LEU A 116 -25.36 -28.13 -19.47
CA LEU A 116 -25.86 -28.72 -18.23
C LEU A 116 -27.39 -28.59 -18.15
N GLN A 117 -27.95 -27.44 -18.50
CA GLN A 117 -29.40 -27.22 -18.52
C GLN A 117 -30.11 -28.16 -19.49
N GLU A 118 -29.58 -28.37 -20.70
CA GLU A 118 -30.08 -29.33 -21.69
C GLU A 118 -30.08 -30.76 -21.12
N SER A 119 -29.00 -31.16 -20.44
CA SER A 119 -28.91 -32.48 -19.81
C SER A 119 -29.95 -32.70 -18.71
N ILE A 120 -30.29 -31.63 -17.97
CA ILE A 120 -31.29 -31.64 -16.90
C ILE A 120 -32.71 -31.74 -17.48
N GLN A 121 -33.03 -30.97 -18.52
CA GLN A 121 -34.37 -30.95 -19.13
C GLN A 121 -34.77 -32.29 -19.76
N ASN A 122 -33.79 -33.11 -20.14
CA ASN A 122 -34.01 -34.48 -20.63
C ASN A 122 -34.36 -35.49 -19.50
N THR A 123 -34.43 -35.05 -18.25
CA THR A 123 -34.85 -35.88 -17.10
C THR A 123 -36.26 -35.48 -16.63
N SER A 124 -37.07 -36.47 -16.24
CA SER A 124 -38.52 -36.33 -15.97
C SER A 124 -38.90 -35.42 -14.77
N ASP A 125 -37.93 -35.00 -13.96
CA ASP A 125 -38.12 -34.30 -12.67
C ASP A 125 -37.82 -32.77 -12.73
N SER A 126 -37.64 -32.20 -13.92
CA SER A 126 -36.74 -31.05 -14.13
C SER A 126 -37.36 -29.66 -14.25
N VAL A 127 -38.66 -29.48 -14.03
CA VAL A 127 -39.39 -28.24 -14.40
C VAL A 127 -38.97 -26.98 -13.60
N GLN A 128 -38.10 -27.06 -12.59
CA GLN A 128 -37.70 -25.88 -11.78
C GLN A 128 -36.19 -25.65 -11.57
N ILE A 129 -35.30 -26.48 -12.12
CA ILE A 129 -33.85 -26.31 -11.92
C ILE A 129 -33.29 -25.43 -13.03
N THR A 130 -32.68 -24.30 -12.63
CA THR A 130 -31.95 -23.39 -13.52
C THR A 130 -30.48 -23.37 -13.16
N ILE A 131 -29.58 -23.24 -14.14
CA ILE A 131 -28.15 -23.05 -13.88
C ILE A 131 -27.83 -21.56 -13.74
N LYS A 132 -27.20 -21.18 -12.64
CA LYS A 132 -26.71 -19.84 -12.33
C LYS A 132 -25.21 -19.75 -12.52
N LEU A 133 -24.75 -18.56 -12.90
CA LEU A 133 -23.34 -18.23 -13.01
C LEU A 133 -23.01 -17.03 -12.15
N GLY A 134 -21.88 -17.08 -11.43
CA GLY A 134 -21.42 -15.93 -10.68
C GLY A 134 -20.16 -16.16 -9.87
N TYR A 135 -19.61 -15.06 -9.38
CA TYR A 135 -18.48 -15.00 -8.47
C TYR A 135 -18.97 -14.71 -7.06
N HIS A 136 -18.29 -15.23 -6.07
CA HIS A 136 -18.43 -14.72 -4.71
C HIS A 136 -17.70 -13.38 -4.59
N ALA A 137 -18.38 -12.36 -4.07
CA ALA A 137 -17.77 -11.05 -3.80
C ALA A 137 -16.52 -11.18 -2.91
N ILE A 138 -16.60 -11.99 -1.86
CA ILE A 138 -15.44 -12.42 -1.06
C ILE A 138 -15.21 -13.92 -1.35
N PRO A 139 -14.20 -14.29 -2.16
CA PRO A 139 -13.96 -15.68 -2.49
C PRO A 139 -13.32 -16.42 -1.31
N SER A 140 -13.77 -17.65 -1.09
CA SER A 140 -13.18 -18.54 -0.08
C SER A 140 -11.86 -19.14 -0.56
N LEU A 141 -11.73 -19.42 -1.86
CA LEU A 141 -10.58 -20.06 -2.48
C LEU A 141 -9.93 -19.12 -3.51
N LYS A 142 -8.65 -19.33 -3.82
CA LYS A 142 -7.91 -18.69 -4.92
C LYS A 142 -7.40 -19.75 -5.90
N PRO A 143 -7.31 -19.45 -7.21
CA PRO A 143 -7.53 -18.15 -7.88
C PRO A 143 -9.02 -17.85 -8.16
N LEU A 144 -9.30 -16.79 -8.91
CA LEU A 144 -10.65 -16.39 -9.32
C LEU A 144 -11.30 -17.55 -10.10
N HIS A 145 -12.53 -17.87 -9.72
CA HIS A 145 -13.29 -18.98 -10.29
C HIS A 145 -14.76 -18.58 -10.44
N LEU A 146 -15.34 -18.92 -11.59
CA LEU A 146 -16.76 -18.72 -11.86
C LEU A 146 -17.53 -19.96 -11.39
N HIS A 147 -18.47 -19.77 -10.47
CA HIS A 147 -19.39 -20.82 -10.08
C HIS A 147 -20.41 -21.05 -11.19
N ILE A 148 -20.61 -22.31 -11.57
CA ILE A 148 -21.70 -22.77 -12.41
C ILE A 148 -22.54 -23.71 -11.55
N VAL A 149 -23.66 -23.22 -11.02
CA VAL A 149 -24.37 -23.87 -9.91
C VAL A 149 -25.88 -23.92 -10.17
N SER A 150 -26.50 -25.05 -9.89
CA SER A 150 -27.95 -25.19 -10.03
C SER A 150 -28.71 -24.48 -8.92
N SER A 151 -29.89 -23.94 -9.27
CA SER A 151 -30.70 -23.10 -8.39
C SER A 151 -31.37 -23.84 -7.25
N ASP A 152 -31.37 -25.18 -7.27
CA ASP A 152 -31.95 -26.01 -6.22
C ASP A 152 -31.24 -25.84 -4.88
N LEU A 153 -29.92 -25.57 -4.87
CA LEU A 153 -29.11 -25.52 -3.64
C LEU A 153 -29.43 -26.69 -2.67
N ASP A 154 -29.70 -27.87 -3.22
CA ASP A 154 -30.04 -29.09 -2.48
C ASP A 154 -28.77 -29.89 -2.25
N SER A 155 -28.17 -29.69 -1.07
CA SER A 155 -26.89 -30.34 -0.73
C SER A 155 -26.72 -30.55 0.77
N SER A 156 -26.10 -31.68 1.12
CA SER A 156 -25.63 -31.97 2.48
C SER A 156 -24.52 -31.01 2.93
N TYR A 157 -23.71 -30.47 2.00
CA TYR A 157 -22.59 -29.57 2.28
C TYR A 157 -22.98 -28.13 2.62
N ILE A 158 -24.27 -27.77 2.54
CA ILE A 158 -24.77 -26.51 3.11
C ILE A 158 -24.92 -26.70 4.62
N THR A 159 -23.93 -26.31 5.41
CA THR A 159 -23.93 -26.53 6.88
C THR A 159 -23.96 -25.23 7.68
N ARG A 160 -23.67 -24.09 7.05
CA ARG A 160 -23.52 -22.78 7.70
C ARG A 160 -24.31 -21.73 6.96
N ARG A 161 -24.68 -20.65 7.65
CA ARG A 161 -25.38 -19.48 7.08
C ARG A 161 -24.67 -18.95 5.84
N ASN A 162 -23.35 -18.82 5.91
CA ASN A 162 -22.54 -18.29 4.81
C ASN A 162 -22.65 -19.14 3.54
N HIS A 163 -22.81 -20.47 3.65
CA HIS A 163 -23.02 -21.34 2.48
C HIS A 163 -24.36 -21.10 1.79
N VAL A 164 -25.38 -20.59 2.51
CA VAL A 164 -26.66 -20.20 1.93
C VAL A 164 -26.53 -18.80 1.35
N GLN A 165 -26.02 -17.85 2.13
CA GLN A 165 -26.00 -16.43 1.74
C GLN A 165 -25.12 -16.16 0.54
N SER A 166 -23.99 -16.86 0.41
CA SER A 166 -23.04 -16.63 -0.68
C SER A 166 -23.62 -16.92 -2.07
N PHE A 167 -24.63 -17.80 -2.18
CA PHE A 167 -25.29 -18.17 -3.45
C PHE A 167 -26.69 -17.59 -3.63
N THR A 168 -27.31 -17.06 -2.57
CA THR A 168 -28.70 -16.56 -2.60
C THR A 168 -28.79 -15.05 -2.62
N SER A 169 -27.81 -14.34 -2.08
CA SER A 169 -27.74 -12.88 -2.16
C SER A 169 -27.33 -12.42 -3.56
N SER A 170 -28.21 -11.66 -4.22
CA SER A 170 -27.95 -11.13 -5.58
C SER A 170 -26.81 -10.12 -5.66
N SER A 171 -26.44 -9.48 -4.55
CA SER A 171 -25.29 -8.58 -4.50
C SER A 171 -23.99 -9.33 -4.22
N PHE A 172 -24.02 -10.38 -3.37
CA PHE A 172 -22.83 -11.17 -3.03
C PHE A 172 -22.45 -12.17 -4.12
N PHE A 173 -23.44 -12.81 -4.76
CA PHE A 173 -23.25 -13.68 -5.92
C PHE A 173 -23.25 -12.84 -7.20
N VAL A 174 -22.09 -12.28 -7.53
CA VAL A 174 -21.89 -11.33 -8.62
C VAL A 174 -21.99 -12.06 -9.95
N THR A 175 -23.03 -11.78 -10.75
CA THR A 175 -23.21 -12.42 -12.06
C THR A 175 -22.20 -11.92 -13.10
N PRO A 176 -21.92 -12.70 -14.16
CA PRO A 176 -21.12 -12.25 -15.31
C PRO A 176 -21.56 -10.88 -15.84
N ASP A 177 -22.86 -10.73 -16.11
CA ASP A 177 -23.41 -9.47 -16.64
C ASP A 177 -23.25 -8.32 -15.64
N ALA A 178 -23.35 -8.55 -14.34
CA ALA A 178 -23.15 -7.50 -13.34
C ALA A 178 -21.69 -7.01 -13.29
N LEU A 179 -20.73 -7.92 -13.47
CA LEU A 179 -19.31 -7.58 -13.53
C LEU A 179 -18.98 -6.86 -14.85
N GLU A 180 -19.48 -7.35 -15.99
CA GLU A 180 -19.31 -6.72 -17.31
C GLU A 180 -19.88 -5.29 -17.32
N ASN A 181 -21.14 -5.10 -16.87
CA ASN A 181 -21.75 -3.77 -16.75
C ASN A 181 -20.95 -2.86 -15.81
N HIS A 182 -20.40 -3.40 -14.74
CA HIS A 182 -19.53 -2.64 -13.84
C HIS A 182 -18.28 -2.20 -14.58
N LEU A 183 -17.59 -3.09 -15.29
CA LEU A 183 -16.39 -2.74 -16.07
C LEU A 183 -16.65 -1.69 -17.15
N GLU A 184 -17.79 -1.78 -17.84
CA GLU A 184 -18.18 -0.81 -18.87
C GLU A 184 -18.40 0.60 -18.28
N SER A 185 -18.82 0.70 -17.02
CA SER A 185 -18.95 1.99 -16.33
C SER A 185 -17.62 2.74 -16.14
N ALA A 186 -16.46 2.07 -16.25
CA ALA A 186 -15.15 2.72 -16.19
C ALA A 186 -14.94 3.74 -17.32
N PHE A 187 -15.44 3.43 -18.52
CA PHE A 187 -15.14 4.17 -19.74
C PHE A 187 -15.93 5.48 -19.89
N VAL A 188 -16.79 5.82 -18.92
CA VAL A 188 -17.53 7.09 -18.85
C VAL A 188 -16.73 8.19 -18.12
N SER A 189 -15.61 7.84 -17.46
CA SER A 189 -14.78 8.78 -16.67
C SER A 189 -13.49 9.19 -17.39
N LEU A 190 -13.19 10.51 -17.41
CA LEU A 190 -12.16 11.21 -18.21
C LEU A 190 -10.66 10.89 -17.91
N HIS A 191 -10.31 9.74 -17.33
CA HIS A 191 -8.92 9.41 -16.92
C HIS A 191 -8.47 8.03 -17.46
N PRO A 192 -7.17 7.83 -17.74
CA PRO A 192 -6.69 6.60 -18.39
C PRO A 192 -6.99 5.35 -17.52
N PRO A 193 -7.55 4.28 -18.10
CA PRO A 193 -8.06 3.12 -17.36
C PRO A 193 -6.98 2.24 -16.69
N MET A 194 -5.67 2.46 -16.96
CA MET A 194 -4.55 1.61 -16.50
C MET A 194 -4.45 1.40 -15.00
N SER A 195 -4.98 2.33 -14.21
CA SER A 195 -4.93 2.25 -12.75
C SER A 195 -6.24 1.84 -12.11
N LEU A 196 -7.31 1.51 -12.85
CA LEU A 196 -8.62 1.24 -12.24
C LEU A 196 -8.85 -0.25 -11.98
N PHE A 197 -9.21 -0.57 -10.74
CA PHE A 197 -9.50 -1.92 -10.24
C PHE A 197 -10.91 -1.96 -9.68
N VAL A 198 -11.57 -3.11 -9.86
CA VAL A 198 -12.80 -3.39 -9.13
C VAL A 198 -12.50 -3.40 -7.63
N ASP A 199 -13.35 -2.76 -6.84
CA ASP A 199 -13.26 -2.76 -5.38
C ASP A 199 -14.51 -3.41 -4.78
N VAL A 200 -14.34 -4.55 -4.13
CA VAL A 200 -15.40 -5.19 -3.37
C VAL A 200 -15.53 -4.50 -2.03
N ARG A 201 -16.71 -3.92 -1.74
CA ARG A 201 -17.02 -3.28 -0.45
C ARG A 201 -17.04 -4.29 0.70
N MET A 202 -15.85 -4.60 1.23
CA MET A 202 -15.58 -5.72 2.15
C MET A 202 -16.50 -5.72 3.38
N GLN A 203 -16.65 -4.59 4.07
CA GLN A 203 -17.49 -4.50 5.27
C GLN A 203 -18.96 -4.84 4.98
N ARG A 204 -19.49 -4.35 3.84
CA ARG A 204 -20.87 -4.63 3.43
C ARG A 204 -21.04 -6.08 2.99
N ALA A 205 -20.07 -6.62 2.25
CA ALA A 205 -20.06 -8.02 1.85
C ALA A 205 -20.02 -8.97 3.06
N GLN A 206 -19.19 -8.66 4.07
CA GLN A 206 -19.12 -9.40 5.34
C GLN A 206 -20.46 -9.34 6.10
N SER A 207 -21.05 -8.15 6.24
CA SER A 207 -22.35 -7.96 6.89
C SER A 207 -23.49 -8.75 6.20
N ILE A 208 -23.43 -8.91 4.88
CA ILE A 208 -24.40 -9.74 4.15
C ILE A 208 -24.28 -11.22 4.56
N LEU A 209 -23.06 -11.74 4.69
CA LEU A 209 -22.86 -13.13 5.09
C LEU A 209 -23.29 -13.38 6.55
N GLU A 210 -22.95 -12.45 7.43
CA GLU A 210 -23.11 -12.61 8.88
C GLU A 210 -24.53 -12.26 9.36
N SER A 211 -25.10 -11.17 8.86
CA SER A 211 -26.27 -10.53 9.47
C SER A 211 -27.50 -10.46 8.57
N ALA A 212 -27.35 -10.39 7.24
CA ALA A 212 -28.51 -10.27 6.36
C ALA A 212 -29.46 -11.47 6.51
N PRO A 213 -30.80 -11.31 6.46
CA PRO A 213 -31.75 -12.42 6.62
C PRO A 213 -31.58 -13.50 5.54
N MET A 214 -31.56 -14.79 5.93
CA MET A 214 -31.56 -15.91 4.97
C MET A 214 -32.95 -16.05 4.35
N LYS A 215 -33.12 -15.61 3.11
CA LYS A 215 -34.40 -15.67 2.41
C LYS A 215 -34.46 -16.82 1.43
N CYS A 216 -35.65 -17.37 1.24
CA CYS A 216 -35.94 -18.27 0.12
C CYS A 216 -35.86 -17.51 -1.20
N THR A 217 -35.14 -18.03 -2.19
CA THR A 217 -34.98 -17.40 -3.51
C THR A 217 -36.25 -17.45 -4.37
N LYS A 218 -37.26 -18.23 -3.95
CA LYS A 218 -38.54 -18.39 -4.64
C LYS A 218 -39.63 -17.48 -4.04
N CYS A 219 -39.81 -17.50 -2.71
CA CYS A 219 -40.92 -16.79 -2.04
C CYS A 219 -40.51 -15.71 -1.03
N ASP A 220 -39.22 -15.45 -0.83
CA ASP A 220 -38.66 -14.50 0.15
C ASP A 220 -38.94 -14.80 1.63
N ARG A 221 -39.49 -15.98 1.98
CA ARG A 221 -39.62 -16.41 3.38
C ARG A 221 -38.25 -16.35 4.06
N VAL A 222 -38.18 -15.64 5.19
CA VAL A 222 -37.00 -15.58 6.05
C VAL A 222 -36.92 -16.86 6.88
N ALA A 223 -35.79 -17.53 6.82
CA ALA A 223 -35.51 -18.73 7.61
C ALA A 223 -34.87 -18.39 8.96
N LEU A 224 -35.22 -19.17 9.99
CA LEU A 224 -34.69 -19.00 11.34
C LEU A 224 -33.24 -19.49 11.46
N ASN A 225 -32.93 -20.59 10.79
CA ASN A 225 -31.62 -21.24 10.80
C ASN A 225 -31.44 -22.07 9.51
N VAL A 226 -30.24 -22.65 9.32
CA VAL A 226 -29.93 -23.43 8.11
C VAL A 226 -30.85 -24.66 7.94
N PRO A 227 -31.15 -25.47 8.99
CA PRO A 227 -32.13 -26.56 8.87
C PRO A 227 -33.53 -26.13 8.39
N ASP A 228 -34.06 -25.04 8.94
CA ASP A 228 -35.35 -24.46 8.50
C ASP A 228 -35.29 -23.97 7.04
N TRP A 229 -34.18 -23.32 6.65
CA TRP A 229 -33.97 -22.89 5.27
C TRP A 229 -33.96 -24.07 4.30
N LYS A 230 -33.20 -25.13 4.60
CA LYS A 230 -33.12 -26.35 3.77
C LYS A 230 -34.48 -27.00 3.57
N ARG A 231 -35.20 -27.23 4.67
CA ARG A 231 -36.54 -27.82 4.64
C ARG A 231 -37.45 -27.00 3.76
N HIS A 232 -37.47 -25.68 3.93
CA HIS A 232 -38.30 -24.82 3.11
C HIS A 232 -37.90 -24.83 1.64
N ASN A 233 -36.60 -24.72 1.34
CA ASN A 233 -36.08 -24.69 -0.02
C ASN A 233 -36.44 -25.97 -0.80
N GLN A 234 -36.42 -27.13 -0.15
CA GLN A 234 -36.81 -28.42 -0.73
C GLN A 234 -38.30 -28.48 -1.12
N TYR A 235 -39.19 -27.95 -0.28
CA TYR A 235 -40.65 -28.06 -0.48
C TYR A 235 -41.32 -26.79 -1.01
N CYS A 236 -40.55 -25.72 -1.27
CA CYS A 236 -41.12 -24.46 -1.75
C CYS A 236 -41.62 -24.62 -3.20
N THR A 237 -42.93 -24.49 -3.36
CA THR A 237 -43.65 -24.59 -4.65
C THR A 237 -43.76 -23.28 -5.41
N ALA A 238 -43.33 -22.16 -4.80
CA ALA A 238 -43.28 -20.87 -5.49
C ALA A 238 -42.33 -20.92 -6.68
N MET A 239 -42.61 -20.16 -7.73
CA MET A 239 -41.72 -20.07 -8.89
C MET A 239 -40.47 -19.25 -8.55
N LEU A 240 -39.34 -19.60 -9.16
CA LEU A 240 -38.13 -18.78 -9.07
C LEU A 240 -38.43 -17.38 -9.61
N LYS A 241 -38.12 -16.35 -8.82
CA LYS A 241 -38.27 -14.98 -9.27
C LYS A 241 -37.25 -14.70 -10.37
N GLN A 242 -37.72 -14.29 -11.54
CA GLN A 242 -36.85 -13.74 -12.57
C GLN A 242 -36.34 -12.39 -12.07
N THR A 243 -35.09 -12.33 -11.64
CA THR A 243 -34.42 -11.06 -11.35
C THR A 243 -34.12 -10.37 -12.67
N ARG A 244 -35.01 -9.48 -13.13
CA ARG A 244 -34.70 -8.57 -14.24
C ARG A 244 -33.67 -7.54 -13.75
N SER A 245 -32.40 -7.72 -14.11
CA SER A 245 -31.35 -6.70 -13.94
C SER A 245 -31.58 -5.56 -14.94
N LYS A 246 -32.54 -4.67 -14.65
CA LYS A 246 -32.62 -3.39 -15.37
C LYS A 246 -31.47 -2.50 -14.90
N GLY A 247 -30.34 -2.55 -15.60
CA GLY A 247 -29.28 -1.52 -15.63
C GLY A 247 -28.66 -1.07 -14.29
N SER A 248 -29.01 -1.66 -13.15
CA SER A 248 -28.48 -1.25 -11.85
C SER A 248 -27.13 -1.92 -11.58
N LEU A 249 -26.10 -1.12 -11.36
CA LEU A 249 -24.78 -1.61 -10.94
C LEU A 249 -24.88 -2.44 -9.64
N ASN A 250 -24.02 -3.46 -9.50
CA ASN A 250 -23.97 -4.26 -8.29
C ASN A 250 -23.51 -3.40 -7.10
N SER A 251 -24.32 -3.34 -6.05
CA SER A 251 -24.07 -2.49 -4.87
C SER A 251 -22.81 -2.83 -4.06
N LEU A 252 -22.20 -3.99 -4.27
CA LEU A 252 -20.93 -4.38 -3.65
C LEU A 252 -19.70 -4.03 -4.50
N LEU A 253 -19.89 -3.78 -5.79
CA LEU A 253 -18.79 -3.40 -6.67
C LEU A 253 -18.63 -1.88 -6.64
N GLY A 254 -17.40 -1.45 -6.39
CA GLY A 254 -16.92 -0.09 -6.50
C GLY A 254 -15.74 -0.02 -7.46
N TRP A 255 -15.21 1.18 -7.59
CA TRP A 255 -13.98 1.42 -8.32
C TRP A 255 -12.93 1.90 -7.34
N CYS A 256 -11.72 1.36 -7.46
CA CYS A 256 -10.57 1.88 -6.76
C CYS A 256 -9.42 2.07 -7.76
N SER A 257 -8.75 3.21 -7.68
CA SER A 257 -7.51 3.41 -8.41
C SER A 257 -6.36 2.69 -7.68
N ARG A 258 -5.41 2.08 -8.37
CA ARG A 258 -4.15 1.60 -7.80
C ARG A 258 -3.26 2.74 -7.32
N GLU A 259 -3.58 3.99 -7.64
CA GLU A 259 -3.12 5.16 -6.87
C GLU A 259 -3.66 5.20 -5.43
N TYR A 260 -4.57 4.29 -5.06
CA TYR A 260 -5.16 4.15 -3.73
C TYR A 260 -4.95 2.73 -3.13
N TYR A 261 -4.94 1.66 -3.94
CA TYR A 261 -4.63 0.29 -3.46
C TYR A 261 -3.15 -0.06 -3.37
N GLY A 262 -2.30 0.47 -4.26
CA GLY A 262 -0.84 0.40 -4.06
C GLY A 262 -0.41 1.10 -2.77
N VAL A 263 -1.28 1.98 -2.28
CA VAL A 263 -1.13 2.78 -1.09
C VAL A 263 -1.65 2.05 0.16
N ALA A 264 -2.60 1.11 0.08
CA ALA A 264 -3.00 0.34 1.26
C ALA A 264 -1.98 -0.75 1.65
N ALA A 265 -1.29 -1.35 0.66
CA ALA A 265 -0.19 -2.29 0.91
C ALA A 265 1.13 -1.61 1.25
N SER A 266 1.26 -0.32 0.91
CA SER A 266 2.42 0.52 1.24
C SER A 266 2.05 1.61 2.26
N ARG A 267 0.99 1.51 3.06
CA ARG A 267 0.73 2.45 4.17
C ARG A 267 1.21 1.79 5.45
N ASN A 268 1.82 2.56 6.34
CA ASN A 268 1.95 2.14 7.72
C ASN A 268 0.55 2.24 8.39
N PRO A 269 -0.12 1.12 8.68
CA PRO A 269 -1.50 1.14 9.17
C PRO A 269 -1.60 1.75 10.58
N ASN A 270 -0.55 1.62 11.39
CA ASN A 270 -0.48 2.22 12.72
C ASN A 270 -0.41 3.75 12.58
N PHE A 271 0.44 4.26 11.70
CA PHE A 271 0.53 5.70 11.45
C PHE A 271 -0.79 6.28 10.93
N VAL A 272 -1.46 5.61 9.97
CA VAL A 272 -2.79 6.05 9.47
C VAL A 272 -3.81 6.10 10.61
N LYS A 273 -3.82 5.08 11.48
CA LYS A 273 -4.71 5.05 12.64
C LYS A 273 -4.43 6.22 13.59
N GLU A 274 -3.16 6.51 13.87
CA GLU A 274 -2.81 7.64 14.74
C GLU A 274 -3.20 8.99 14.12
N ILE A 275 -2.95 9.20 12.83
CA ILE A 275 -3.34 10.43 12.11
C ILE A 275 -4.85 10.69 12.19
N ASN A 276 -5.68 9.65 12.11
CA ASN A 276 -7.13 9.80 12.24
C ASN A 276 -7.58 10.26 13.64
N HIS A 277 -6.73 10.17 14.67
CA HIS A 277 -7.06 10.52 16.05
C HIS A 277 -6.45 11.84 16.53
N ILE A 278 -5.55 12.49 15.77
CA ILE A 278 -4.90 13.75 16.19
C ILE A 278 -5.74 15.00 15.91
N GLY A 279 -6.86 14.89 15.20
CA GLY A 279 -7.79 16.00 14.93
C GLY A 279 -7.46 16.88 13.71
N PHE A 280 -6.31 16.68 13.06
CA PHE A 280 -6.00 17.33 11.79
C PHE A 280 -6.76 16.67 10.63
N SER A 281 -7.43 17.47 9.82
CA SER A 281 -8.19 17.12 8.62
C SER A 281 -7.36 17.16 7.32
N ILE A 282 -6.23 17.88 7.31
CA ILE A 282 -5.46 18.09 6.08
C ILE A 282 -4.45 16.99 5.76
N PHE A 283 -4.18 16.07 6.69
CA PHE A 283 -3.17 15.02 6.54
C PHE A 283 -3.81 13.71 6.09
N LEU A 284 -3.47 13.26 4.88
CA LEU A 284 -3.93 11.98 4.37
C LEU A 284 -2.72 11.16 3.87
N PRO A 285 -2.14 10.28 4.71
CA PRO A 285 -1.01 9.46 4.34
C PRO A 285 -1.29 8.68 3.07
N GLN A 286 -0.34 8.78 2.14
CA GLN A 286 -0.31 8.01 0.91
C GLN A 286 0.68 6.87 1.12
N ARG A 287 1.85 6.84 0.49
CA ARG A 287 2.75 5.67 0.48
C ARG A 287 3.88 5.81 1.49
N ASP A 288 4.03 4.89 2.43
CA ASP A 288 5.27 4.47 3.06
C ASP A 288 6.18 3.81 2.01
N LEU A 289 7.36 4.38 1.83
CA LEU A 289 8.38 3.92 0.88
C LEU A 289 9.53 3.24 1.62
N GLY A 290 9.46 3.09 2.94
CA GLY A 290 10.50 2.48 3.76
C GLY A 290 11.73 3.36 3.96
N TYR A 291 12.81 2.73 4.38
CA TYR A 291 13.99 3.41 4.91
C TYR A 291 15.17 3.36 3.95
N TYR A 292 16.12 4.27 4.09
CA TYR A 292 17.45 4.13 3.54
C TYR A 292 18.44 4.72 4.52
N SER A 293 19.65 4.19 4.56
CA SER A 293 20.74 4.83 5.27
C SER A 293 21.66 5.54 4.31
N TRP A 294 22.37 6.53 4.82
CA TRP A 294 23.43 7.15 4.08
C TRP A 294 24.51 7.70 5.01
N GLY A 295 25.75 7.70 4.51
CA GLY A 295 26.94 8.10 5.26
C GLY A 295 28.19 7.44 4.68
N SER A 296 29.36 7.99 4.96
CA SER A 296 30.63 7.35 4.60
C SER A 296 31.76 7.82 5.49
N LYS A 297 32.53 6.89 6.05
CA LYS A 297 33.73 7.18 6.87
C LYS A 297 34.96 7.57 6.03
N HIS A 298 34.87 7.53 4.69
CA HIS A 298 36.02 7.65 3.79
C HIS A 298 35.84 8.66 2.66
N VAL A 299 34.79 9.49 2.71
CA VAL A 299 34.55 10.54 1.71
C VAL A 299 34.90 11.91 2.32
N PRO A 300 35.75 12.72 1.66
CA PRO A 300 36.13 14.03 2.18
C PRO A 300 34.95 15.01 2.15
N TYR A 301 34.96 15.96 3.09
CA TYR A 301 34.00 17.06 3.09
C TYR A 301 34.05 17.84 1.77
N LYS A 302 32.89 18.06 1.16
CA LYS A 302 32.76 18.80 -0.11
C LYS A 302 31.44 19.57 -0.14
N PRO A 303 31.39 20.81 -0.68
CA PRO A 303 30.12 21.46 -0.97
C PRO A 303 29.31 20.61 -1.96
N LEU A 304 27.98 20.53 -1.81
CA LEU A 304 27.13 19.76 -2.73
C LEU A 304 27.26 20.24 -4.19
N ARG A 305 27.39 21.55 -4.41
CA ARG A 305 27.67 22.14 -5.74
C ARG A 305 29.06 21.79 -6.28
N GLY A 306 29.95 21.23 -5.46
CA GLY A 306 31.25 20.70 -5.86
C GLY A 306 31.21 19.25 -6.34
N ILE A 307 30.10 18.52 -6.13
CA ILE A 307 29.96 17.13 -6.61
C ILE A 307 29.88 17.12 -8.14
N GLU A 308 30.68 16.25 -8.77
CA GLU A 308 30.85 16.19 -10.23
C GLU A 308 30.11 15.00 -10.83
N SER A 309 29.99 13.90 -10.08
CA SER A 309 29.27 12.68 -10.49
C SER A 309 28.21 12.24 -9.48
N GLU A 310 27.14 11.63 -9.98
CA GLU A 310 26.13 10.96 -9.16
C GLU A 310 26.72 9.80 -8.35
N ASP A 311 27.77 9.14 -8.86
CA ASP A 311 28.46 8.04 -8.17
C ASP A 311 29.10 8.45 -6.83
N GLU A 312 29.46 9.72 -6.65
CA GLU A 312 29.96 10.23 -5.36
C GLU A 312 28.86 10.13 -4.29
N ILE A 313 27.60 10.40 -4.66
CA ILE A 313 26.44 10.32 -3.76
C ILE A 313 25.99 8.86 -3.61
N LEU A 314 25.88 8.13 -4.73
CA LEU A 314 25.37 6.75 -4.73
C LEU A 314 26.21 5.79 -3.87
N ARG A 315 27.53 6.00 -3.79
CA ARG A 315 28.43 5.22 -2.92
C ARG A 315 28.18 5.42 -1.43
N CYS A 316 27.53 6.51 -1.06
CA CYS A 316 27.17 6.80 0.33
C CYS A 316 25.78 6.30 0.71
N ILE A 317 25.02 5.65 -0.20
CA ILE A 317 23.62 5.25 0.04
C ILE A 317 23.49 3.73 0.18
N ASN A 318 22.86 3.29 1.26
CA ASN A 318 22.32 1.95 1.36
C ASN A 318 20.78 1.96 1.34
N VAL A 319 20.23 1.48 0.22
CA VAL A 319 18.79 1.49 -0.07
C VAL A 319 18.01 0.38 0.61
N SER A 320 18.67 -0.52 1.33
CA SER A 320 18.04 -1.65 2.02
C SER A 320 18.15 -1.54 3.54
N ASP A 321 18.94 -0.59 4.04
CA ASP A 321 19.09 -0.36 5.47
C ASP A 321 17.82 0.19 6.11
N LYS A 322 17.69 -0.12 7.40
CA LYS A 322 16.61 0.34 8.26
C LYS A 322 17.14 0.74 9.64
N PRO A 323 16.40 1.57 10.39
CA PRO A 323 16.82 1.95 11.74
C PRO A 323 16.90 0.73 12.65
N ALA A 324 17.68 0.85 13.72
CA ALA A 324 17.73 -0.17 14.76
C ALA A 324 16.38 -0.28 15.49
N ARG A 325 16.07 -1.45 16.03
CA ARG A 325 14.87 -1.63 16.86
C ARG A 325 15.06 -0.96 18.22
N LEU A 326 14.02 -0.31 18.72
CA LEU A 326 14.01 0.22 20.07
C LEU A 326 14.21 -0.92 21.08
N LYS A 327 15.12 -0.73 22.05
CA LYS A 327 15.36 -1.70 23.12
C LYS A 327 14.27 -1.63 24.20
N PRO A 328 14.08 -2.70 25.00
CA PRO A 328 13.11 -2.71 26.10
C PRO A 328 13.62 -1.89 27.30
N ILE A 329 13.67 -0.56 27.15
CA ILE A 329 14.29 0.39 28.09
C ILE A 329 13.29 1.23 28.89
N ILE A 330 11.99 0.98 28.74
CA ILE A 330 10.94 1.76 29.40
C ILE A 330 11.07 1.66 30.93
N GLY A 331 10.93 2.81 31.60
CA GLY A 331 11.08 2.94 33.05
C GLY A 331 12.52 2.93 33.58
N GLN A 332 13.52 2.79 32.71
CA GLN A 332 14.92 2.81 33.13
C GLN A 332 15.43 4.24 33.36
N GLN A 333 16.52 4.32 34.11
CA GLN A 333 17.33 5.53 34.32
C GLN A 333 18.71 5.30 33.74
N VAL A 334 19.30 6.34 33.15
CA VAL A 334 20.66 6.25 32.58
C VAL A 334 21.38 7.57 32.75
N GLU A 335 22.62 7.52 33.22
CA GLU A 335 23.51 8.67 33.31
C GLU A 335 24.19 8.93 31.96
N PHE A 336 24.26 10.19 31.54
CA PHE A 336 25.03 10.54 30.36
C PHE A 336 26.52 10.39 30.64
N GLN A 337 27.23 10.00 29.61
CA GLN A 337 28.67 9.86 29.62
C GLN A 337 29.31 11.16 29.13
N SER A 338 30.64 11.25 29.31
CA SER A 338 31.46 12.37 28.83
C SER A 338 32.39 11.90 27.71
N PRO A 339 31.87 11.48 26.54
CA PRO A 339 32.72 11.09 25.43
C PRO A 339 33.51 12.30 24.89
N THR A 340 34.58 12.00 24.16
CA THR A 340 35.34 13.04 23.47
C THR A 340 34.42 13.76 22.49
N GLN A 341 34.47 15.09 22.45
CA GLN A 341 33.66 15.86 21.51
C GLN A 341 33.98 15.44 20.07
N ALA A 342 32.93 15.11 19.34
CA ALA A 342 33.01 14.77 17.93
C ALA A 342 32.04 15.66 17.18
N VAL A 343 32.59 16.66 16.51
CA VAL A 343 31.82 17.69 15.83
C VAL A 343 31.78 17.37 14.34
N ILE A 344 30.59 17.10 13.81
CA ILE A 344 30.36 16.91 12.38
C ILE A 344 29.74 18.17 11.78
N LYS A 345 30.10 18.50 10.55
CA LYS A 345 29.52 19.64 9.84
C LYS A 345 28.30 19.17 9.07
N ASN A 346 27.25 20.00 9.03
CA ASN A 346 26.10 19.80 8.16
C ASN A 346 26.48 20.05 6.68
N THR A 347 27.27 19.14 6.10
CA THR A 347 27.86 19.21 4.74
C THR A 347 28.28 17.81 4.28
N PHE A 348 28.08 17.50 2.99
CA PHE A 348 28.45 16.21 2.39
C PHE A 348 29.85 15.73 2.82
N PRO A 349 30.01 14.45 3.20
CA PRO A 349 29.03 13.35 3.12
C PRO A 349 28.06 13.25 4.32
N TYR A 350 28.03 14.23 5.22
CA TYR A 350 27.19 14.24 6.41
C TYR A 350 26.13 15.37 6.35
N GLY A 351 25.11 15.36 7.22
CA GLY A 351 24.10 16.44 7.31
C GLY A 351 22.96 16.39 6.30
N GLN A 352 21.93 17.24 6.35
CA GLN A 352 20.72 17.04 5.54
C GLN A 352 20.94 17.16 4.01
N ILE A 353 21.06 16.02 3.32
CA ILE A 353 21.22 15.93 1.87
C ILE A 353 19.99 15.29 1.24
N MET A 354 19.17 16.13 0.62
CA MET A 354 17.90 15.70 0.02
C MET A 354 18.11 14.87 -1.24
N ALA A 355 19.26 15.00 -1.91
CA ALA A 355 19.57 14.26 -3.13
C ALA A 355 19.49 12.75 -2.93
N ALA A 356 20.02 12.21 -1.82
CA ALA A 356 19.99 10.78 -1.54
C ALA A 356 18.56 10.25 -1.45
N GLY A 357 17.69 10.92 -0.69
CA GLY A 357 16.30 10.52 -0.55
C GLY A 357 15.50 10.68 -1.85
N LEU A 358 15.79 11.70 -2.68
CA LEU A 358 15.16 11.88 -3.99
C LEU A 358 15.50 10.74 -4.96
N TYR A 359 16.75 10.29 -4.96
CA TYR A 359 17.16 9.10 -5.73
C TYR A 359 16.39 7.86 -5.28
N VAL A 360 16.37 7.59 -3.97
CA VAL A 360 15.69 6.40 -3.43
C VAL A 360 14.18 6.46 -3.64
N ALA A 361 13.55 7.63 -3.49
CA ALA A 361 12.13 7.82 -3.81
C ALA A 361 11.84 7.52 -5.29
N SER A 362 12.67 8.03 -6.19
CA SER A 362 12.55 7.75 -7.63
C SER A 362 12.72 6.26 -7.94
N MET A 363 13.69 5.60 -7.27
CA MET A 363 13.92 4.15 -7.37
C MET A 363 12.71 3.34 -6.94
N ARG A 364 11.99 3.83 -5.93
CA ARG A 364 10.79 3.21 -5.37
C ARG A 364 9.51 3.62 -6.10
N GLY A 365 9.66 4.19 -7.31
CA GLY A 365 8.55 4.51 -8.21
C GLY A 365 7.76 5.74 -7.78
N ILE A 366 8.42 6.75 -7.19
CA ILE A 366 7.85 8.09 -7.07
C ILE A 366 8.21 8.89 -8.32
N ASP A 367 7.19 9.38 -9.02
CA ASP A 367 7.38 10.41 -10.02
C ASP A 367 7.55 11.77 -9.32
N ILE A 368 8.81 12.21 -9.21
CA ILE A 368 9.15 13.50 -8.61
C ILE A 368 8.49 14.66 -9.38
N ASN A 369 8.30 14.54 -10.70
CA ASN A 369 7.68 15.61 -11.49
C ASN A 369 6.17 15.72 -11.27
N ALA A 370 5.51 14.62 -10.87
CA ALA A 370 4.11 14.61 -10.45
C ALA A 370 3.91 14.95 -8.96
N THR A 371 4.99 15.20 -8.21
CA THR A 371 4.97 15.56 -6.79
C THR A 371 4.98 17.08 -6.64
N ASP A 372 4.09 17.64 -5.81
CA ASP A 372 4.00 19.10 -5.64
C ASP A 372 5.13 19.64 -4.75
N PHE A 373 5.39 18.95 -3.62
CA PHE A 373 6.37 19.37 -2.62
C PHE A 373 7.22 18.22 -2.12
N CYS A 374 8.46 18.53 -1.76
CA CYS A 374 9.34 17.66 -0.99
C CYS A 374 9.75 18.37 0.31
N PHE A 375 9.44 17.77 1.46
CA PHE A 375 9.66 18.36 2.79
C PHE A 375 10.67 17.57 3.61
N GLY A 376 11.51 18.31 4.35
CA GLY A 376 12.27 17.81 5.50
C GLY A 376 11.44 17.81 6.79
N GLY A 377 12.01 17.25 7.87
CA GLY A 377 11.27 16.94 9.12
C GLY A 377 10.70 18.13 9.89
N SER A 378 11.24 19.34 9.71
CA SER A 378 10.83 20.53 10.48
C SER A 378 9.87 21.46 9.73
N VAL A 379 9.58 21.17 8.46
CA VAL A 379 8.85 22.12 7.58
C VAL A 379 7.41 22.33 8.03
N LEU A 380 6.70 21.26 8.42
CA LEU A 380 5.33 21.39 8.90
C LEU A 380 5.27 22.26 10.16
N GLY A 381 6.21 22.08 11.10
CA GLY A 381 6.35 22.90 12.30
C GLY A 381 6.53 24.38 11.98
N MET A 382 7.46 24.68 11.07
CA MET A 382 7.73 26.02 10.57
C MET A 382 6.49 26.67 9.95
N LEU A 383 5.78 25.96 9.06
CA LEU A 383 4.59 26.50 8.41
C LEU A 383 3.45 26.73 9.41
N ALA A 384 3.20 25.77 10.30
CA ALA A 384 2.10 25.85 11.26
C ALA A 384 2.28 26.97 12.29
N THR A 385 3.49 27.08 12.83
CA THR A 385 3.82 28.06 13.90
C THR A 385 4.20 29.44 13.36
N ARG A 386 4.44 29.55 12.05
CA ARG A 386 5.00 30.75 11.40
C ARG A 386 6.29 31.24 12.05
N ASN A 387 7.12 30.30 12.53
CA ASN A 387 8.31 30.61 13.30
C ASN A 387 9.58 30.59 12.42
N SER A 388 10.38 31.65 12.53
CA SER A 388 11.67 31.83 11.85
C SER A 388 12.88 31.41 12.68
N SER A 389 12.72 30.64 13.76
CA SER A 389 13.83 30.25 14.64
C SER A 389 14.91 29.43 13.92
N GLY A 390 14.53 28.77 12.82
CA GLY A 390 15.46 28.08 11.91
C GLY A 390 15.64 28.79 10.56
N THR A 391 16.65 28.37 9.80
CA THR A 391 16.90 28.88 8.44
C THR A 391 16.28 27.94 7.42
N PHE A 392 15.11 28.29 6.88
CA PHE A 392 14.44 27.47 5.88
C PHE A 392 14.72 27.97 4.47
N ILE A 393 14.89 27.04 3.54
CA ILE A 393 15.13 27.33 2.13
C ILE A 393 14.10 26.63 1.25
N ALA A 394 13.81 27.23 0.10
CA ALA A 394 12.91 26.74 -0.93
C ALA A 394 13.54 26.83 -2.32
N SER A 395 13.35 25.81 -3.17
CA SER A 395 13.78 25.80 -4.58
C SER A 395 13.01 24.76 -5.37
N PHE A 396 13.01 24.85 -6.71
CA PHE A 396 12.56 23.72 -7.54
C PHE A 396 13.62 22.62 -7.52
N ILE A 397 13.18 21.37 -7.48
CA ILE A 397 14.08 20.24 -7.74
C ILE A 397 14.45 20.28 -9.24
N PRO A 398 15.75 20.31 -9.59
CA PRO A 398 16.20 20.50 -10.97
C PRO A 398 15.59 19.51 -11.97
N GLY A 399 15.01 20.04 -13.05
CA GLY A 399 14.35 19.25 -14.09
C GLY A 399 12.91 18.84 -13.79
N THR A 400 12.34 19.31 -12.67
CA THR A 400 10.98 18.97 -12.24
C THR A 400 10.20 20.21 -11.80
N ARG A 401 8.89 20.06 -11.58
CA ARG A 401 8.04 21.11 -10.97
C ARG A 401 7.90 20.99 -9.44
N CYS A 402 8.56 20.02 -8.82
CA CYS A 402 8.46 19.75 -7.40
C CYS A 402 9.22 20.81 -6.59
N ILE A 403 8.56 21.37 -5.57
CA ILE A 403 9.13 22.39 -4.70
C ILE A 403 9.77 21.71 -3.49
N LEU A 404 11.09 21.83 -3.37
CA LEU A 404 11.83 21.40 -2.20
C LEU A 404 11.80 22.49 -1.12
N VAL A 405 11.40 22.13 0.09
CA VAL A 405 11.49 22.99 1.29
C VAL A 405 12.16 22.22 2.41
N VAL A 406 13.20 22.79 3.02
CA VAL A 406 13.94 22.14 4.12
C VAL A 406 14.50 23.16 5.11
N ASN A 407 14.73 22.70 6.34
CA ASN A 407 15.55 23.46 7.29
C ASN A 407 17.02 23.30 6.89
N ARG A 408 17.77 24.38 6.94
CA ARG A 408 19.19 24.44 6.63
C ARG A 408 19.88 25.37 7.62
N GLU A 409 19.78 25.03 8.89
CA GLU A 409 20.60 25.63 9.94
C GLU A 409 22.07 25.21 9.75
N ALA A 410 22.95 26.22 9.71
CA ALA A 410 24.39 26.02 9.66
C ALA A 410 24.92 25.73 11.07
N TYR A 411 24.58 24.58 11.64
CA TYR A 411 25.17 24.11 12.89
C TYR A 411 26.16 22.96 12.63
N SER A 412 27.06 22.81 13.58
CA SER A 412 27.89 21.62 13.69
C SER A 412 27.26 20.74 14.76
N GLU A 413 27.05 19.46 14.47
CA GLU A 413 26.47 18.51 15.42
C GLU A 413 27.57 17.96 16.30
N ASN A 414 27.41 18.10 17.61
CA ASN A 414 28.27 17.44 18.56
C ASN A 414 27.67 16.08 18.91
N LEU A 415 28.21 15.00 18.34
CA LEU A 415 27.76 13.63 18.59
C LEU A 415 27.93 13.18 20.05
N ALA A 416 28.68 13.94 20.86
CA ALA A 416 28.77 13.76 22.31
C ALA A 416 27.57 14.34 23.09
N SER A 417 26.62 15.02 22.44
CA SER A 417 25.47 15.62 23.13
C SER A 417 24.54 14.56 23.73
N SER A 418 23.79 14.94 24.76
CA SER A 418 22.85 14.07 25.47
C SER A 418 21.77 13.47 24.56
N GLY A 419 21.32 14.19 23.53
CA GLY A 419 20.36 13.68 22.54
C GLY A 419 20.89 12.46 21.80
N PHE A 420 22.05 12.61 21.15
CA PHE A 420 22.68 11.51 20.42
C PHE A 420 23.11 10.35 21.32
N GLN A 421 23.55 10.64 22.56
CA GLN A 421 23.81 9.59 23.55
C GLN A 421 22.54 8.78 23.85
N PHE A 422 21.41 9.46 24.04
CA PHE A 422 20.14 8.78 24.33
C PHE A 422 19.63 7.95 23.14
N GLU A 423 19.77 8.45 21.90
CA GLU A 423 19.47 7.67 20.69
C GLU A 423 20.28 6.38 20.61
N ARG A 424 21.59 6.46 20.89
CA ARG A 424 22.48 5.29 20.95
C ARG A 424 22.05 4.32 22.04
N TYR A 425 21.82 4.82 23.26
CA TYR A 425 21.34 4.02 24.37
C TYR A 425 20.03 3.28 24.02
N ALA A 426 19.07 4.01 23.46
CA ALA A 426 17.74 3.50 23.14
C ALA A 426 17.74 2.43 22.05
N THR A 427 18.75 2.43 21.18
CA THR A 427 18.95 1.43 20.13
C THR A 427 19.95 0.33 20.53
N GLY A 428 20.53 0.43 21.73
CA GLY A 428 21.49 -0.54 22.27
C GLY A 428 22.92 -0.38 21.74
N LYS A 429 23.25 0.78 21.18
CA LYS A 429 24.62 1.19 20.87
C LYS A 429 25.31 1.78 22.11
N ASP A 430 26.64 1.83 22.08
CA ASP A 430 27.43 2.47 23.13
C ASP A 430 27.22 3.99 23.12
N MET A 431 26.92 4.60 24.27
CA MET A 431 26.74 6.05 24.39
C MET A 431 28.01 6.84 24.01
N ASN A 432 29.19 6.23 24.13
CA ASN A 432 30.47 6.82 23.74
C ASN A 432 30.79 6.70 22.23
N ASP A 433 30.02 5.94 21.45
CA ASP A 433 30.27 5.81 20.01
C ASP A 433 29.94 7.12 19.30
N THR A 434 31.01 7.87 19.02
CA THR A 434 30.99 9.16 18.32
C THR A 434 31.59 9.04 16.92
N VAL A 435 31.81 7.82 16.44
CA VAL A 435 32.48 7.53 15.16
C VAL A 435 31.46 7.15 14.09
N ASP A 436 30.36 6.48 14.46
CA ASP A 436 29.26 6.22 13.54
C ASP A 436 28.49 7.50 13.22
N THR A 437 28.50 7.86 11.94
CA THR A 437 27.90 9.07 11.36
C THR A 437 26.81 8.71 10.35
N THR A 438 26.40 7.43 10.34
CA THR A 438 25.37 6.93 9.44
C THR A 438 24.01 7.43 9.91
N THR A 439 23.34 8.17 9.03
CA THR A 439 21.96 8.60 9.26
C THR A 439 21.01 7.65 8.53
N VAL A 440 19.87 7.35 9.15
CA VAL A 440 18.79 6.60 8.51
C VAL A 440 17.60 7.51 8.31
N ASN A 441 17.07 7.53 7.09
CA ASN A 441 15.91 8.32 6.73
C ASN A 441 14.73 7.42 6.36
N HIS A 442 13.54 7.88 6.68
CA HIS A 442 12.28 7.33 6.21
C HIS A 442 11.73 8.17 5.06
N LEU A 443 11.19 7.49 4.06
CA LEU A 443 10.53 8.10 2.91
C LEU A 443 9.06 7.75 2.96
N HIS A 444 8.18 8.76 2.96
CA HIS A 444 6.77 8.52 2.75
C HIS A 444 6.11 9.69 2.01
N THR A 445 4.96 9.42 1.41
CA THR A 445 4.15 10.42 0.73
C THR A 445 2.85 10.62 1.48
N MET A 446 2.39 11.85 1.52
CA MET A 446 1.14 12.24 2.17
C MET A 446 0.49 13.35 1.37
N ARG A 447 -0.83 13.31 1.25
CA ARG A 447 -1.59 14.47 0.81
C ARG A 447 -1.71 15.45 1.96
N VAL A 448 -1.24 16.66 1.74
CA VAL A 448 -1.42 17.80 2.65
C VAL A 448 -2.41 18.74 1.98
N GLY A 449 -3.69 18.62 2.36
CA GLY A 449 -4.81 19.20 1.64
C GLY A 449 -4.89 18.71 0.19
N ALA A 450 -4.72 19.64 -0.75
CA ALA A 450 -4.78 19.34 -2.19
C ALA A 450 -3.41 18.96 -2.80
N LYS A 451 -2.33 18.97 -2.01
CA LYS A 451 -0.95 18.83 -2.49
C LYS A 451 -0.37 17.46 -2.17
N ASN A 452 0.31 16.85 -3.13
CA ASN A 452 1.09 15.63 -2.95
C ASN A 452 2.47 16.00 -2.41
N VAL A 453 2.79 15.52 -1.20
CA VAL A 453 4.02 15.85 -0.51
C VAL A 453 4.85 14.59 -0.27
N LEU A 454 6.11 14.60 -0.70
CA LEU A 454 7.13 13.61 -0.34
C LEU A 454 7.89 14.10 0.90
N PHE A 455 7.91 13.29 1.95
CA PHE A 455 8.68 13.53 3.15
C PHE A 455 9.98 12.73 3.11
N ILE A 456 11.09 13.40 3.41
CA ILE A 456 12.41 12.80 3.58
C ILE A 456 12.93 13.23 4.94
N THR A 457 12.90 12.32 5.90
CA THR A 457 13.08 12.67 7.31
C THR A 457 13.96 11.65 7.99
N GLU A 458 14.84 12.09 8.88
CA GLU A 458 15.62 11.21 9.72
C GLU A 458 14.71 10.42 10.69
N VAL A 459 15.06 9.16 10.94
CA VAL A 459 14.37 8.28 11.89
C VAL A 459 15.40 7.50 12.69
N HIS A 460 15.27 7.56 14.00
CA HIS A 460 16.25 7.01 14.94
C HIS A 460 16.05 5.51 15.22
N ALA A 461 14.79 5.06 15.28
CA ALA A 461 14.48 3.67 15.59
C ALA A 461 13.17 3.19 14.93
N VAL A 462 12.93 1.89 15.02
CA VAL A 462 11.64 1.27 14.67
C VAL A 462 11.10 0.37 15.79
N ASP A 463 9.78 0.15 15.77
CA ASP A 463 9.10 -0.79 16.66
C ASP A 463 9.20 -2.25 16.17
N GLU A 464 8.50 -3.17 16.82
CA GLU A 464 8.41 -4.59 16.45
C GLU A 464 7.82 -4.82 15.05
N THR A 465 7.01 -3.89 14.55
CA THR A 465 6.37 -3.91 13.22
C THR A 465 7.15 -3.16 12.14
N ASP A 466 8.38 -2.72 12.44
CA ASP A 466 9.19 -1.84 11.59
C ASP A 466 8.54 -0.45 11.36
N SER A 467 7.63 0.00 12.24
CA SER A 467 7.07 1.38 12.22
C SER A 467 8.08 2.37 12.81
N PRO A 468 8.21 3.59 12.25
CA PRO A 468 9.13 4.60 12.78
C PRO A 468 8.80 4.99 14.23
N ILE A 469 9.85 5.16 15.03
CA ILE A 469 9.81 5.71 16.38
C ILE A 469 10.72 6.94 16.44
N GLU A 470 10.16 8.06 16.88
CA GLU A 470 10.91 9.27 17.21
C GLU A 470 11.61 9.08 18.57
N ILE A 471 12.84 9.55 18.73
CA ILE A 471 13.59 9.45 20.00
C ILE A 471 13.97 10.85 20.46
N MET A 472 13.69 11.18 21.73
CA MET A 472 14.00 12.51 22.29
C MET A 472 14.50 12.43 23.73
N ALA A 473 15.60 13.11 24.04
CA ALA A 473 16.05 13.34 25.42
C ALA A 473 15.55 14.70 25.92
N SER A 474 14.26 14.80 26.25
CA SER A 474 13.63 16.05 26.70
C SER A 474 12.35 15.81 27.48
N ASP A 475 11.86 16.86 28.17
CA ASP A 475 10.59 16.82 28.89
C ASP A 475 9.40 17.12 27.95
N PRO A 476 8.30 16.34 27.98
CA PRO A 476 7.10 16.59 27.19
C PRO A 476 6.51 18.00 27.30
N VAL A 477 6.70 18.66 28.45
CA VAL A 477 6.21 20.02 28.69
C VAL A 477 6.76 21.02 27.66
N ILE A 478 7.98 20.80 27.14
CA ILE A 478 8.64 21.75 26.22
C ILE A 478 8.42 21.44 24.73
N TRP A 479 7.76 20.34 24.39
CA TRP A 479 7.65 19.88 23.01
C TRP A 479 6.76 20.75 22.11
N GLY A 480 5.67 21.26 22.68
CA GLY A 480 4.65 22.03 21.95
C GLY A 480 4.17 21.34 20.67
N LEU A 481 3.76 22.15 19.69
CA LEU A 481 3.27 21.67 18.38
C LEU A 481 4.38 21.08 17.50
N ASN A 482 5.64 21.47 17.73
CA ASN A 482 6.74 21.12 16.83
C ASN A 482 7.04 19.63 16.85
N ILE A 483 7.04 18.97 18.01
CA ILE A 483 7.29 17.52 18.06
C ILE A 483 6.17 16.76 17.34
N LEU A 484 4.92 17.21 17.50
CA LEU A 484 3.76 16.57 16.89
C LEU A 484 3.90 16.58 15.37
N LEU A 485 4.26 17.74 14.81
CA LEU A 485 4.46 17.91 13.37
C LEU A 485 5.75 17.25 12.87
N GLN A 486 6.78 17.10 13.70
CA GLN A 486 7.97 16.29 13.38
C GLN A 486 7.61 14.81 13.27
N MET A 487 6.87 14.26 14.23
CA MET A 487 6.39 12.86 14.18
C MET A 487 5.54 12.60 12.94
N ILE A 488 4.66 13.55 12.57
CA ILE A 488 3.87 13.46 11.33
C ILE A 488 4.77 13.49 10.09
N SER A 489 5.77 14.37 10.09
CA SER A 489 6.74 14.45 8.99
C SER A 489 7.55 13.16 8.88
N SER A 490 7.94 12.55 10.01
CA SER A 490 8.73 11.32 10.04
C SER A 490 7.93 10.03 9.85
N GLY A 491 6.59 10.12 9.83
CA GLY A 491 5.73 8.93 9.79
C GLY A 491 5.72 8.15 11.10
N SER A 492 6.18 8.76 12.19
CA SER A 492 6.30 8.12 13.50
C SER A 492 4.95 8.02 14.19
N SER A 493 4.54 6.79 14.50
CA SER A 493 3.32 6.52 15.27
C SER A 493 3.54 6.65 16.78
N ARG A 494 4.81 6.65 17.22
CA ARG A 494 5.20 6.69 18.64
C ARG A 494 6.48 7.50 18.83
N ILE A 495 6.63 8.04 20.03
CA ILE A 495 7.85 8.71 20.50
C ILE A 495 8.36 8.02 21.76
N CYS A 496 9.61 7.58 21.74
CA CYS A 496 10.36 7.17 22.92
C CYS A 496 11.09 8.40 23.46
N TYR A 497 10.81 8.79 24.70
CA TYR A 497 11.48 9.94 25.28
C TYR A 497 12.04 9.65 26.67
N GLY A 498 13.17 10.27 26.95
CA GLY A 498 13.82 10.29 28.24
C GLY A 498 13.67 11.65 28.90
N GLN A 499 13.04 11.71 30.08
CA GLN A 499 13.00 12.93 30.89
C GLN A 499 14.41 13.25 31.39
N SER A 500 15.01 14.29 30.81
CA SER A 500 16.40 14.67 31.09
C SER A 500 16.49 15.84 32.06
N ASP A 501 17.44 15.78 33.00
CA ASP A 501 17.87 16.91 33.84
C ASP A 501 19.18 17.54 33.36
N GLY A 502 19.66 17.15 32.18
CA GLY A 502 20.95 17.56 31.61
C GLY A 502 22.14 16.68 32.02
N GLN A 503 22.04 15.88 33.09
CA GLN A 503 23.09 14.95 33.51
C GLN A 503 22.70 13.48 33.29
N ALA A 504 21.41 13.18 33.40
CA ALA A 504 20.87 11.84 33.25
C ALA A 504 19.46 11.88 32.64
N ILE A 505 19.00 10.71 32.20
CA ILE A 505 17.59 10.40 31.98
C ILE A 505 17.02 9.80 33.27
N LYS A 506 16.00 10.45 33.84
CA LYS A 506 15.35 10.03 35.09
C LYS A 506 14.22 9.04 34.90
N ASN A 507 13.63 9.01 33.71
CA ASN A 507 12.58 8.09 33.34
C ASN A 507 12.48 8.03 31.82
N ILE A 508 12.25 6.83 31.30
CA ILE A 508 12.06 6.58 29.87
C ILE A 508 10.62 6.15 29.65
N SER A 509 9.94 6.79 28.71
CA SER A 509 8.53 6.56 28.41
C SER A 509 8.29 6.49 26.91
N LEU A 510 7.19 5.84 26.53
CA LEU A 510 6.81 5.65 25.14
C LEU A 510 5.36 6.12 24.98
N GLN A 511 5.14 7.12 24.14
CA GLN A 511 3.81 7.68 23.88
C GLN A 511 3.40 7.50 22.43
N SER A 512 2.10 7.35 22.18
CA SER A 512 1.55 7.38 20.83
C SER A 512 1.45 8.82 20.31
N LEU A 513 1.46 8.97 19.00
CA LEU A 513 1.23 10.25 18.32
C LEU A 513 -0.09 10.92 18.77
N SER A 514 -1.17 10.14 18.92
CA SER A 514 -2.45 10.61 19.45
C SER A 514 -2.36 11.13 20.88
N SER A 515 -1.57 10.48 21.74
CA SER A 515 -1.37 10.91 23.13
C SER A 515 -0.59 12.21 23.19
N VAL A 516 0.43 12.38 22.34
CA VAL A 516 1.18 13.63 22.21
C VAL A 516 0.27 14.77 21.74
N ALA A 517 -0.59 14.52 20.74
CA ALA A 517 -1.57 15.51 20.28
C ALA A 517 -2.56 15.90 21.38
N GLN A 518 -3.09 14.93 22.13
CA GLN A 518 -4.00 15.17 23.24
C GLN A 518 -3.33 16.01 24.33
N TYR A 519 -2.08 15.69 24.69
CA TYR A 519 -1.31 16.45 25.66
C TYR A 519 -1.12 17.91 25.20
N PHE A 520 -0.73 18.12 23.94
CA PHE A 520 -0.59 19.45 23.36
C PHE A 520 -1.89 20.27 23.48
N LEU A 521 -3.03 19.69 23.10
CA LEU A 521 -4.34 20.37 23.17
C LEU A 521 -4.76 20.68 24.61
N GLN A 522 -4.41 19.83 25.57
CA GLN A 522 -4.67 20.07 26.99
C GLN A 522 -3.82 21.22 27.54
N GLN A 523 -2.55 21.31 27.15
CA GLN A 523 -1.65 22.37 27.60
C GLN A 523 -1.94 23.72 26.93
N GLN A 524 -2.58 23.72 25.75
CA GLN A 524 -2.99 24.94 25.05
C GLN A 524 -4.49 24.92 24.72
N PRO A 525 -5.39 25.21 25.68
CA PRO A 525 -6.83 25.17 25.46
C PRO A 525 -7.35 26.14 24.41
N CYS A 526 -6.57 27.20 24.11
CA CYS A 526 -6.87 28.19 23.07
C CYS A 526 -6.27 27.83 21.70
N ALA A 527 -5.50 26.74 21.60
CA ALA A 527 -4.93 26.30 20.34
C ALA A 527 -6.03 25.72 19.45
N ASP A 528 -6.19 26.31 18.28
CA ASP A 528 -7.13 25.86 17.26
C ASP A 528 -6.35 25.13 16.15
N ILE A 529 -6.61 23.82 16.01
CA ILE A 529 -6.03 23.00 14.94
C ILE A 529 -6.31 23.64 13.57
N GLN A 530 -7.51 24.19 13.35
CA GLN A 530 -7.86 24.77 12.05
C GLN A 530 -6.97 25.97 11.71
N THR A 531 -6.55 26.75 12.70
CA THR A 531 -5.60 27.85 12.52
C THR A 531 -4.23 27.33 12.05
N PHE A 532 -3.72 26.26 12.66
CA PHE A 532 -2.46 25.64 12.21
C PHE A 532 -2.58 25.03 10.81
N GLU A 533 -3.70 24.40 10.49
CA GLU A 533 -3.98 23.88 9.15
C GLU A 533 -4.01 25.00 8.11
N GLN A 534 -4.69 26.10 8.41
CA GLN A 534 -4.72 27.28 7.54
C GLN A 534 -3.32 27.86 7.35
N ASN A 535 -2.49 27.92 8.39
CA ASN A 535 -1.10 28.35 8.28
C ASN A 535 -0.27 27.44 7.37
N ILE A 536 -0.42 26.12 7.51
CA ILE A 536 0.24 25.14 6.63
C ILE A 536 -0.19 25.35 5.18
N LEU A 537 -1.50 25.34 4.91
CA LEU A 537 -2.03 25.42 3.55
C LEU A 537 -1.76 26.78 2.88
N SER A 538 -1.85 27.87 3.62
CA SER A 538 -1.52 29.21 3.10
C SER A 538 -0.02 29.37 2.88
N GLY A 539 0.83 28.90 3.79
CA GLY A 539 2.27 28.95 3.62
C GLY A 539 2.76 28.15 2.40
N MET A 540 2.21 26.95 2.19
CA MET A 540 2.48 26.17 0.97
C MET A 540 2.07 26.94 -0.29
N ARG A 541 0.92 27.60 -0.27
CA ARG A 541 0.44 28.41 -1.39
C ARG A 541 1.34 29.62 -1.65
N ASP A 542 1.74 30.33 -0.60
CA ASP A 542 2.60 31.50 -0.67
C ASP A 542 3.97 31.15 -1.27
N ILE A 543 4.56 30.03 -0.83
CA ILE A 543 5.83 29.53 -1.38
C ILE A 543 5.66 29.20 -2.87
N ALA A 544 4.63 28.42 -3.24
CA ALA A 544 4.40 28.04 -4.62
C ALA A 544 4.12 29.23 -5.56
N ALA A 545 3.45 30.28 -5.06
CA ALA A 545 3.15 31.47 -5.84
C ALA A 545 4.37 32.37 -6.09
N GLN A 546 5.33 32.38 -5.16
CA GLN A 546 6.52 33.24 -5.24
C GLN A 546 7.71 32.56 -5.93
N LEU A 547 7.74 31.23 -5.98
CA LEU A 547 8.81 30.48 -6.63
C LEU A 547 8.64 30.51 -8.16
N VAL A 548 9.40 31.39 -8.84
CA VAL A 548 9.25 31.65 -10.29
C VAL A 548 10.36 31.07 -11.16
N ASP A 549 11.47 30.64 -10.56
CA ASP A 549 12.63 30.09 -11.26
C ASP A 549 13.42 29.09 -10.40
N GLY A 550 14.50 28.54 -10.96
CA GLY A 550 15.34 27.53 -10.31
C GLY A 550 16.32 28.07 -9.25
N ARG A 551 16.22 29.33 -8.82
CA ARG A 551 17.09 29.88 -7.77
C ARG A 551 16.73 29.30 -6.40
N LEU A 552 17.69 29.43 -5.49
CA LEU A 552 17.50 29.11 -4.08
C LEU A 552 16.97 30.33 -3.33
N TYR A 553 15.88 30.16 -2.59
CA TYR A 553 15.25 31.20 -1.79
C TYR A 553 15.29 30.83 -0.32
N ARG A 554 15.42 31.83 0.54
CA ARG A 554 15.17 31.76 1.97
C ARG A 554 13.69 32.03 2.25
N VAL A 555 13.11 31.23 3.13
CA VAL A 555 11.73 31.41 3.59
C VAL A 555 11.74 32.34 4.80
N ASN A 556 11.17 33.54 4.64
CA ASN A 556 10.99 34.52 5.69
C ASN A 556 9.52 34.66 6.07
N PHE A 557 9.28 35.15 7.28
CA PHE A 557 7.93 35.40 7.79
C PHE A 557 7.69 36.89 7.95
N SER A 558 6.62 37.38 7.32
CA SER A 558 6.00 38.66 7.65
C SER A 558 4.80 38.43 8.57
N LEU A 559 4.25 39.49 9.18
CA LEU A 559 3.13 39.41 10.13
C LEU A 559 1.89 38.67 9.60
N LYS A 560 1.72 38.51 8.28
CA LYS A 560 0.57 37.80 7.69
C LYS A 560 0.93 36.73 6.65
N ASN A 561 2.09 36.82 5.99
CA ASN A 561 2.43 35.99 4.83
C ASN A 561 3.86 35.46 4.90
N ILE A 562 4.13 34.38 4.16
CA ILE A 562 5.50 33.95 3.87
C ILE A 562 6.07 34.82 2.74
N GLU A 563 7.35 35.18 2.85
CA GLU A 563 8.09 35.90 1.80
C GLU A 563 9.33 35.09 1.40
N LEU A 564 9.55 34.92 0.09
CA LEU A 564 10.76 34.28 -0.44
C LEU A 564 11.81 35.33 -0.83
N VAL A 565 12.97 35.28 -0.17
CA VAL A 565 14.10 36.17 -0.46
C VAL A 565 15.22 35.37 -1.13
N PRO A 566 15.78 35.79 -2.28
CA PRO A 566 16.90 35.09 -2.90
C PRO A 566 18.06 34.87 -1.92
N GLU A 567 18.59 33.65 -1.88
CA GLU A 567 19.70 33.30 -0.98
C GLU A 567 21.01 33.94 -1.45
N LYS A 568 21.75 34.54 -0.50
CA LYS A 568 22.98 35.31 -0.78
C LYS A 568 24.18 34.42 -1.09
N ASP A 569 24.21 33.22 -0.50
CA ASP A 569 25.27 32.23 -0.76
C ASP A 569 24.66 30.88 -1.21
N PRO A 570 24.21 30.76 -2.46
CA PRO A 570 23.55 29.54 -2.94
C PRO A 570 24.50 28.33 -3.05
N ILE A 571 25.82 28.54 -2.98
CA ILE A 571 26.82 27.46 -3.07
C ILE A 571 26.95 26.79 -1.72
N GLN A 572 27.19 27.59 -0.68
CA GLN A 572 27.23 27.07 0.68
C GLN A 572 25.83 26.56 1.07
N CYS A 573 24.77 27.23 0.61
CA CYS A 573 23.38 26.93 0.94
C CYS A 573 22.69 25.81 0.16
N ALA A 574 23.40 25.19 -0.77
CA ALA A 574 22.84 24.12 -1.55
C ALA A 574 22.46 22.91 -0.68
N VAL A 575 21.27 22.36 -0.94
CA VAL A 575 20.78 21.07 -0.41
C VAL A 575 20.65 20.00 -1.49
N LEU A 576 21.01 20.37 -2.73
CA LEU A 576 21.11 19.51 -3.90
C LEU A 576 22.46 19.78 -4.59
N PRO A 577 23.01 18.80 -5.33
CA PRO A 577 24.19 19.03 -6.15
C PRO A 577 23.87 19.94 -7.34
N ARG A 578 24.84 20.16 -8.25
CA ARG A 578 24.57 20.90 -9.49
C ARG A 578 23.40 20.29 -10.25
N ASP A 579 22.62 21.13 -10.90
CA ASP A 579 21.39 20.75 -11.60
C ASP A 579 21.58 19.54 -12.51
N SER A 580 22.66 19.51 -13.29
CA SER A 580 22.96 18.37 -14.17
C SER A 580 23.19 17.05 -13.42
N VAL A 581 23.78 17.08 -12.23
CA VAL A 581 23.99 15.90 -11.37
C VAL A 581 22.67 15.50 -10.72
N ALA A 582 21.91 16.46 -10.18
CA ALA A 582 20.61 16.20 -9.55
C ALA A 582 19.60 15.59 -10.55
N THR A 583 19.53 16.16 -11.76
CA THR A 583 18.67 15.66 -12.84
C THR A 583 19.08 14.25 -13.27
N ARG A 584 20.38 13.97 -13.47
CA ARG A 584 20.82 12.59 -13.78
C ARG A 584 20.47 11.61 -12.67
N LEU A 585 20.71 11.99 -11.42
CA LEU A 585 20.45 11.16 -10.25
C LEU A 585 18.96 10.79 -10.15
N ILE A 586 18.05 11.73 -10.42
CA ILE A 586 16.59 11.48 -10.43
C ILE A 586 16.13 10.69 -11.67
N HIS A 587 16.69 10.96 -12.86
CA HIS A 587 16.24 10.38 -14.13
C HIS A 587 16.97 9.10 -14.55
N SER A 588 18.10 8.73 -13.93
CA SER A 588 18.92 7.55 -14.27
C SER A 588 18.13 6.24 -14.24
N ILE A 589 17.04 6.20 -13.47
CA ILE A 589 16.20 5.03 -13.22
C ILE A 589 15.17 4.79 -14.35
N MET A 590 14.83 5.83 -15.12
CA MET A 590 13.89 5.73 -16.25
C MET A 590 14.48 5.08 -17.50
N LYS A 591 15.80 4.81 -17.53
CA LYS A 591 16.49 4.28 -18.72
C LYS A 591 17.00 2.85 -18.63
N ASP A 592 17.01 2.21 -17.46
CA ASP A 592 17.58 0.87 -17.32
C ASP A 592 16.95 0.10 -16.14
N SER A 593 15.75 -0.47 -16.36
CA SER A 593 15.17 -1.46 -15.45
C SER A 593 15.92 -2.81 -15.46
N ALA A 594 16.90 -2.99 -16.35
CA ALA A 594 17.80 -4.15 -16.38
C ALA A 594 19.23 -3.83 -15.89
N GLY A 595 19.80 -2.67 -16.24
CA GLY A 595 21.23 -2.39 -16.03
C GLY A 595 21.65 -1.88 -14.64
N ALA A 596 20.72 -1.43 -13.79
CA ALA A 596 21.05 -0.89 -12.47
C ALA A 596 21.45 -1.99 -11.46
N PHE A 597 20.87 -3.18 -11.59
CA PHE A 597 21.17 -4.33 -10.71
C PHE A 597 22.55 -4.95 -11.04
N GLU A 598 22.92 -5.01 -12.33
CA GLU A 598 24.21 -5.52 -12.79
C GLU A 598 25.38 -4.57 -12.52
N ARG A 599 25.16 -3.24 -12.56
CA ARG A 599 26.19 -2.26 -12.17
C ARG A 599 26.56 -2.35 -10.69
N LYS A 600 25.58 -2.61 -9.81
CA LYS A 600 25.83 -2.77 -8.37
C LYS A 600 26.61 -4.06 -8.06
N ARG A 601 26.30 -5.15 -8.77
CA ARG A 601 27.02 -6.43 -8.66
C ARG A 601 28.49 -6.33 -9.11
N ARG A 602 28.77 -5.62 -10.22
CA ARG A 602 30.15 -5.40 -10.69
C ARG A 602 30.97 -4.52 -9.75
N LEU A 603 30.36 -3.53 -9.09
CA LEU A 603 31.08 -2.66 -8.15
C LEU A 603 31.39 -3.35 -6.82
N SER A 604 30.52 -4.24 -6.33
CA SER A 604 30.81 -5.09 -5.16
C SER A 604 31.90 -6.14 -5.42
N GLU A 605 32.03 -6.62 -6.66
CA GLU A 605 33.07 -7.59 -7.05
C GLU A 605 34.46 -6.94 -7.24
N VAL A 606 34.52 -5.63 -7.52
CA VAL A 606 35.79 -4.90 -7.67
C VAL A 606 36.44 -4.54 -6.33
N ASP A 607 35.66 -4.36 -5.26
CA ASP A 607 36.21 -4.11 -3.91
C ASP A 607 36.68 -5.39 -3.20
N GLN A 608 36.17 -6.58 -3.58
CA GLN A 608 36.69 -7.85 -3.05
C GLN A 608 38.04 -8.26 -3.67
N ASN A 609 38.34 -7.82 -4.89
CA ASN A 609 39.59 -8.15 -5.59
C ASN A 609 40.75 -7.17 -5.33
N LYS A 610 40.60 -6.20 -4.41
CA LYS A 610 41.70 -5.32 -3.95
C LYS A 610 42.24 -5.67 -2.56
N GLY A 611 41.76 -6.76 -1.96
CA GLY A 611 42.25 -7.30 -0.69
C GLY A 611 43.34 -8.37 -0.82
N GLU A 612 43.67 -8.82 -2.03
CA GLU A 612 44.75 -9.78 -2.30
C GLU A 612 45.65 -9.25 -3.42
N CYS A 613 46.55 -8.33 -3.08
CA CYS A 613 47.86 -8.21 -3.73
C CYS A 613 48.84 -7.42 -2.86
#